data_AF-A0A1M6SAL3-F1
#
_entry.id   AF-A0A1M6SAL3-F1
#
_cell.length_a   1.000
_cell.length_b   1.000
_cell.length_c   1.000
_cell.angle_alpha   90.00
_cell.angle_beta   90.00
_cell.angle_gamma   90.00
#
_symmetry.space_group_name_H-M   'P 1'
#
loop_
_entity.id
_entity.type
_entity.pdbx_description
1 polymer ?
#
loop_
_entity_poly.entity_id
_entity_poly.type
_entity_poly.pdbx_seq_one_letter_code
_entity_poly.pdbx_strand_id
1 'polypeptide(L)'
;MKIIKIGFILSAFSLLLLSCKTSAQNTSIESVSFTNTFGRGGRTFINATKDSLESSAQGGRTEEFPAFKKKINVKDWQKLVSGIDITVLEKTKSGEKRGHYDGPDQIFRIKTSTKEYEFYNVSQDSEGYKQLEKLKNNLENLLPQYK
;
A
#
# COMPACT_ATOMS: atom_id res chain seq x y z
N MET A 1 -40.91 -5.58 47.95
CA MET A 1 -39.52 -5.71 47.45
C MET A 1 -39.49 -6.29 46.03
N LYS A 2 -39.75 -5.50 44.98
CA LYS A 2 -39.64 -6.01 43.58
C LYS A 2 -39.03 -5.03 42.57
N ILE A 3 -38.79 -3.77 42.95
CA ILE A 3 -38.38 -2.72 42.00
C ILE A 3 -36.84 -2.52 41.95
N ILE A 4 -36.11 -3.04 42.95
CA ILE A 4 -34.66 -2.78 43.10
C ILE A 4 -33.79 -3.71 42.20
N LYS A 5 -34.33 -4.80 41.65
CA LYS A 5 -33.55 -5.76 40.85
C LYS A 5 -33.43 -5.42 39.35
N ILE A 6 -34.24 -4.48 38.83
CA ILE A 6 -34.26 -4.17 37.39
C ILE A 6 -33.20 -3.11 37.02
N GLY A 7 -32.89 -2.18 37.93
CA GLY A 7 -31.90 -1.11 37.67
C GLY A 7 -30.47 -1.60 37.49
N PHE A 8 -30.09 -2.71 38.14
CA PHE A 8 -28.72 -3.24 38.05
C PHE A 8 -28.40 -3.90 36.71
N ILE A 9 -29.41 -4.50 36.05
CA ILE A 9 -29.24 -5.20 34.76
C ILE A 9 -29.11 -4.18 33.60
N LEU A 10 -29.77 -3.02 33.67
CA LEU A 10 -29.62 -1.97 32.64
C LEU A 10 -28.24 -1.28 32.67
N SER A 11 -27.57 -1.21 33.83
CA SER A 11 -26.26 -0.55 33.93
C SER A 11 -25.11 -1.39 33.33
N ALA A 12 -25.21 -2.73 33.40
CA ALA A 12 -24.22 -3.63 32.83
C ALA A 12 -24.29 -3.68 31.29
N PHE A 13 -25.47 -3.45 30.71
CA PHE A 13 -25.64 -3.42 29.24
C PHE A 13 -25.16 -2.10 28.62
N SER A 14 -25.20 -0.99 29.37
CA SER A 14 -24.70 0.31 28.89
C SER A 14 -23.16 0.39 28.82
N LEU A 15 -22.45 -0.42 29.61
CA LEU A 15 -20.99 -0.51 29.57
C LEU A 15 -20.46 -1.33 28.39
N LEU A 16 -21.27 -2.21 27.79
CA LEU A 16 -20.92 -2.98 26.59
C LEU A 16 -21.02 -2.16 25.31
N LEU A 17 -21.81 -1.09 25.29
CA LEU A 17 -21.97 -0.22 24.11
C LEU A 17 -20.88 0.86 23.98
N LEU A 18 -20.11 1.11 25.03
CA LEU A 18 -18.99 2.08 25.02
C LEU A 18 -17.66 1.47 24.59
N SER A 19 -17.57 0.14 24.47
CA SER A 19 -16.33 -0.54 24.08
C SER A 19 -16.21 -0.80 22.57
N CYS A 20 -17.22 -0.43 21.78
CA CYS A 20 -17.09 -0.33 20.34
C CYS A 20 -16.60 1.08 19.98
N LYS A 21 -15.32 1.36 20.24
CA LYS A 21 -14.63 2.32 19.39
C LYS A 21 -14.61 1.66 18.01
N THR A 22 -15.62 1.94 17.19
CA THR A 22 -15.49 1.76 15.75
C THR A 22 -14.33 2.64 15.36
N SER A 23 -13.15 2.03 15.31
CA SER A 23 -11.98 2.61 14.71
C SER A 23 -12.24 2.67 13.22
N ALA A 24 -13.13 3.58 12.80
CA ALA A 24 -12.93 4.31 11.57
C ALA A 24 -11.74 5.26 11.82
N GLN A 25 -10.58 4.70 12.18
CA GLN A 25 -9.32 5.41 12.07
C GLN A 25 -9.20 5.73 10.59
N ASN A 26 -9.27 7.02 10.26
CA ASN A 26 -8.91 7.55 8.95
C ASN A 26 -7.50 7.06 8.63
N THR A 27 -7.42 5.88 8.01
CA THR A 27 -6.16 5.22 7.71
C THR A 27 -5.57 5.97 6.54
N SER A 28 -4.68 6.90 6.85
CA SER A 28 -4.00 7.70 5.83
C SER A 28 -2.84 6.90 5.24
N ILE A 29 -2.69 6.95 3.93
CA ILE A 29 -1.54 6.36 3.22
C ILE A 29 -0.35 7.30 3.45
N GLU A 30 0.76 6.77 3.93
CA GLU A 30 2.01 7.49 4.18
C GLU A 30 2.98 7.35 3.02
N SER A 31 3.05 6.15 2.44
CA SER A 31 3.86 5.88 1.27
C SER A 31 3.30 4.78 0.38
N VAL A 32 3.69 4.83 -0.89
CA VAL A 32 3.42 3.80 -1.90
C VAL A 32 4.69 3.53 -2.67
N SER A 33 5.01 2.26 -2.89
CA SER A 33 6.18 1.87 -3.66
C SER A 33 5.92 0.69 -4.56
N PHE A 34 6.70 0.65 -5.64
CA PHE A 34 6.76 -0.44 -6.59
C PHE A 34 8.21 -0.86 -6.78
N THR A 35 8.46 -2.15 -6.64
CA THR A 35 9.75 -2.78 -6.94
C THR A 35 9.54 -3.79 -8.06
N ASN A 36 10.41 -3.78 -9.06
CA ASN A 36 10.50 -4.86 -10.02
C ASN A 36 11.89 -5.49 -9.94
N THR A 37 11.97 -6.79 -9.66
CA THR A 37 13.24 -7.53 -9.66
C THR A 37 13.51 -8.16 -11.03
N PHE A 38 14.76 -8.48 -11.31
CA PHE A 38 15.21 -9.11 -12.55
C PHE A 38 16.10 -10.33 -12.24
N GLY A 39 15.80 -11.04 -11.15
CA GLY A 39 16.66 -12.10 -10.59
C GLY A 39 18.08 -11.57 -10.33
N ARG A 40 19.09 -12.27 -10.86
CA ARG A 40 20.51 -11.84 -10.79
C ARG A 40 20.80 -10.51 -11.48
N GLY A 41 19.92 -10.06 -12.35
CA GLY A 41 20.14 -8.89 -13.18
C GLY A 41 19.95 -7.56 -12.48
N GLY A 42 19.29 -7.55 -11.31
CA GLY A 42 19.07 -6.33 -10.55
C GLY A 42 17.65 -6.13 -10.04
N ARG A 43 17.35 -4.89 -9.66
CA ARG A 43 16.02 -4.42 -9.28
C ARG A 43 15.86 -2.93 -9.57
N THR A 44 14.64 -2.52 -9.86
CA THR A 44 14.23 -1.12 -9.88
C THR A 44 13.26 -0.86 -8.73
N PHE A 45 13.27 0.37 -8.22
CA PHE A 45 12.48 0.79 -7.08
C PHE A 45 11.98 2.21 -7.29
N ILE A 46 10.67 2.41 -7.13
CA ILE A 46 10.03 3.72 -7.11
C ILE A 46 9.26 3.83 -5.80
N ASN A 47 9.45 4.90 -5.05
CA ASN A 47 8.71 5.18 -3.82
C ASN A 47 8.23 6.63 -3.79
N ALA A 48 7.00 6.80 -3.36
CA ALA A 48 6.37 8.11 -3.19
C ALA A 48 5.83 8.25 -1.77
N THR A 49 6.07 9.43 -1.19
CA THR A 49 5.42 9.92 0.02
C THR A 49 4.71 11.22 -0.31
N LYS A 50 4.03 11.84 0.67
CA LYS A 50 3.46 13.19 0.49
C LYS A 50 4.51 14.25 0.13
N ASP A 51 5.76 14.03 0.50
CA ASP A 51 6.83 15.04 0.41
C ASP A 51 7.84 14.74 -0.70
N SER A 52 7.97 13.48 -1.14
CA SER A 52 8.99 13.10 -2.10
C SER A 52 8.60 11.98 -3.04
N LEU A 53 9.16 12.02 -4.25
CA LEU A 53 9.26 10.91 -5.18
C LEU A 53 10.74 10.51 -5.29
N GLU A 54 11.03 9.25 -5.06
CA GLU A 54 12.37 8.67 -5.22
C GLU A 54 12.32 7.48 -6.17
N SER A 55 13.37 7.38 -6.98
CA SER A 55 13.58 6.30 -7.92
C SER A 55 15.02 5.83 -7.79
N SER A 56 15.24 4.54 -7.81
CA SER A 56 16.58 3.94 -7.80
C SER A 56 16.58 2.61 -8.51
N ALA A 57 17.77 2.17 -8.90
CA ALA A 57 17.99 0.87 -9.49
C ALA A 57 19.34 0.30 -9.05
N GLN A 58 19.46 -1.02 -9.12
CA GLN A 58 20.67 -1.74 -8.80
C GLN A 58 20.82 -2.90 -9.78
N GLY A 59 22.01 -3.09 -10.33
CA GLY A 59 22.36 -4.22 -11.20
C GLY A 59 22.41 -3.86 -12.69
N GLY A 60 23.21 -4.62 -13.45
CA GLY A 60 23.56 -4.28 -14.83
C GLY A 60 22.39 -4.31 -15.82
N ARG A 61 21.25 -4.95 -15.49
CA ARG A 61 20.06 -4.92 -16.36
C ARG A 61 19.21 -3.66 -16.19
N THR A 62 19.63 -2.73 -15.35
CA THR A 62 18.82 -1.58 -14.92
C THR A 62 19.56 -0.25 -15.03
N GLU A 63 20.67 -0.20 -15.77
CA GLU A 63 21.57 0.97 -15.87
C GLU A 63 20.86 2.24 -16.37
N GLU A 64 19.91 2.10 -17.30
CA GLU A 64 19.14 3.22 -17.85
C GLU A 64 17.96 3.68 -16.97
N PHE A 65 17.69 2.97 -15.87
CA PHE A 65 16.57 3.31 -14.99
C PHE A 65 16.89 4.57 -14.18
N PRO A 66 16.00 5.56 -14.13
CA PRO A 66 16.31 6.84 -13.49
C PRO A 66 16.56 6.68 -12.00
N ALA A 67 17.59 7.38 -11.51
CA ALA A 67 17.94 7.43 -10.09
C ALA A 67 17.88 8.88 -9.60
N PHE A 68 16.91 9.18 -8.73
CA PHE A 68 16.72 10.52 -8.18
C PHE A 68 15.92 10.49 -6.87
N LYS A 69 15.96 11.62 -6.16
CA LYS A 69 15.02 11.95 -5.08
C LYS A 69 14.63 13.41 -5.20
N LYS A 70 13.34 13.68 -5.39
CA LYS A 70 12.80 15.02 -5.62
C LYS A 70 11.55 15.24 -4.78
N LYS A 71 11.23 16.51 -4.51
CA LYS A 71 9.96 16.89 -3.89
C LYS A 71 8.82 16.60 -4.87
N ILE A 72 7.78 15.90 -4.43
CA ILE A 72 6.59 15.61 -5.26
C ILE A 72 5.57 16.76 -5.16
N ASN A 73 4.81 16.99 -6.22
CA ASN A 73 3.65 17.87 -6.18
C ASN A 73 2.48 17.21 -5.44
N VAL A 74 1.74 17.98 -4.66
CA VAL A 74 0.50 17.56 -3.96
C VAL A 74 -0.50 16.90 -4.91
N LYS A 75 -0.67 17.42 -6.14
CA LYS A 75 -1.60 16.85 -7.13
C LYS A 75 -1.19 15.45 -7.57
N ASP A 76 0.10 15.22 -7.77
CA ASP A 76 0.63 13.91 -8.17
C ASP A 76 0.53 12.91 -7.02
N TRP A 77 0.87 13.34 -5.81
CA TRP A 77 0.65 12.55 -4.60
C TRP A 77 -0.83 12.14 -4.44
N GLN A 78 -1.75 13.09 -4.57
CA GLN A 78 -3.19 12.81 -4.50
C GLN A 78 -3.64 11.80 -5.56
N LYS A 79 -3.14 11.93 -6.80
CA LYS A 79 -3.45 10.99 -7.89
C LYS A 79 -2.94 9.57 -7.59
N LEU A 80 -1.78 9.43 -6.95
CA LEU A 80 -1.23 8.13 -6.57
C LEU A 80 -2.12 7.43 -5.54
N VAL A 81 -2.57 8.16 -4.52
CA VAL A 81 -3.31 7.56 -3.39
C VAL A 81 -4.82 7.46 -3.62
N SER A 82 -5.41 8.27 -4.50
CA SER A 82 -6.87 8.30 -4.72
C SER A 82 -7.44 7.01 -5.34
N GLY A 83 -6.57 6.19 -5.95
CA GLY A 83 -6.96 4.93 -6.58
C GLY A 83 -6.85 3.70 -5.67
N ILE A 84 -6.48 3.88 -4.41
CA ILE A 84 -6.19 2.79 -3.48
C ILE A 84 -7.35 2.61 -2.52
N ASP A 85 -8.00 1.45 -2.60
CA ASP A 85 -9.01 1.02 -1.64
C ASP A 85 -8.37 0.06 -0.63
N ILE A 86 -8.24 0.54 0.61
CA ILE A 86 -7.66 -0.20 1.74
C ILE A 86 -8.43 -1.51 2.01
N THR A 87 -9.75 -1.55 1.82
CA THR A 87 -10.56 -2.74 2.06
C THR A 87 -10.30 -3.83 1.00
N VAL A 88 -9.98 -3.42 -0.23
CA VAL A 88 -9.52 -4.32 -1.29
C VAL A 88 -8.12 -4.83 -0.98
N LEU A 89 -7.21 -3.97 -0.47
CA LEU A 89 -5.87 -4.41 -0.05
C LEU A 89 -5.94 -5.50 1.03
N GLU A 90 -6.85 -5.39 2.00
CA GLU A 90 -7.02 -6.39 3.07
C GLU A 90 -7.43 -7.78 2.58
N LYS A 91 -8.14 -7.83 1.44
CA LYS A 91 -8.58 -9.08 0.82
C LYS A 91 -7.60 -9.57 -0.26
N THR A 92 -6.67 -8.71 -0.66
CA THR A 92 -5.69 -9.03 -1.71
C THR A 92 -4.70 -10.06 -1.20
N LYS A 93 -4.41 -11.06 -2.02
CA LYS A 93 -3.42 -12.10 -1.73
C LYS A 93 -2.24 -11.97 -2.67
N SER A 94 -1.04 -12.16 -2.12
CA SER A 94 0.15 -12.33 -2.94
C SER A 94 0.05 -13.63 -3.74
N GLY A 95 0.65 -13.63 -4.92
CA GLY A 95 1.04 -14.85 -5.61
C GLY A 95 2.39 -15.36 -5.13
N GLU A 96 2.91 -16.36 -5.86
CA GLU A 96 4.20 -16.98 -5.57
C GLU A 96 5.36 -15.99 -5.67
N LYS A 97 6.31 -16.06 -4.74
CA LYS A 97 7.58 -15.32 -4.82
C LYS A 97 8.55 -16.13 -5.65
N ARG A 98 9.15 -15.51 -6.66
CA ARG A 98 10.08 -16.17 -7.59
C ARG A 98 11.53 -15.96 -7.18
N GLY A 99 11.83 -14.86 -6.50
CA GLY A 99 13.16 -14.59 -5.96
C GLY A 99 14.24 -14.52 -7.03
N HIS A 100 15.46 -14.90 -6.67
CA HIS A 100 16.62 -14.71 -7.52
C HIS A 100 16.70 -15.67 -8.72
N TYR A 101 16.10 -16.86 -8.58
CA TYR A 101 16.28 -17.99 -9.50
C TYR A 101 15.05 -18.26 -10.37
N ASP A 102 13.84 -18.05 -9.84
CA ASP A 102 12.62 -18.52 -10.49
C ASP A 102 11.92 -17.42 -11.32
N GLY A 103 12.55 -16.23 -11.43
CA GLY A 103 12.12 -15.15 -12.31
C GLY A 103 11.93 -13.79 -11.61
N PRO A 104 11.48 -12.76 -12.37
CA PRO A 104 11.25 -11.43 -11.81
C PRO A 104 10.04 -11.41 -10.87
N ASP A 105 10.12 -10.60 -9.84
CA ASP A 105 9.03 -10.30 -8.91
C ASP A 105 8.56 -8.86 -9.10
N GLN A 106 7.24 -8.69 -9.16
CA GLN A 106 6.59 -7.42 -8.93
C GLN A 106 6.17 -7.33 -7.47
N ILE A 107 6.67 -6.31 -6.77
CA ILE A 107 6.43 -6.11 -5.34
C ILE A 107 5.84 -4.74 -5.11
N PHE A 108 4.67 -4.71 -4.49
CA PHE A 108 3.99 -3.49 -4.08
C PHE A 108 4.08 -3.33 -2.58
N ARG A 109 4.45 -2.14 -2.10
CA ARG A 109 4.30 -1.79 -0.68
C ARG A 109 3.46 -0.55 -0.51
N ILE A 110 2.45 -0.62 0.34
CA ILE A 110 1.60 0.51 0.70
C ILE A 110 1.66 0.62 2.21
N LYS A 111 2.29 1.68 2.70
CA LYS A 111 2.35 1.97 4.13
C LYS A 111 1.24 2.94 4.48
N THR A 112 0.46 2.59 5.50
CA THR A 112 -0.51 3.47 6.11
C THR A 112 -0.07 3.86 7.50
N SER A 113 -0.78 4.82 8.10
CA SER A 113 -0.62 5.20 9.51
C SER A 113 -0.84 4.06 10.52
N THR A 114 -1.38 2.92 10.09
CA THR A 114 -1.73 1.79 10.99
C THR A 114 -0.98 0.50 10.67
N LYS A 115 -0.68 0.23 9.40
CA LYS A 115 0.07 -0.97 8.99
C LYS A 115 0.71 -0.81 7.61
N GLU A 116 1.58 -1.74 7.28
CA GLU A 116 2.17 -1.87 5.95
C GLU A 116 1.58 -3.09 5.24
N TYR A 117 1.18 -2.89 3.99
CA TYR A 117 0.79 -3.95 3.07
C TYR A 117 1.94 -4.23 2.13
N GLU A 118 2.32 -5.50 1.99
CA GLU A 118 3.31 -5.95 1.02
C GLU A 118 2.72 -7.07 0.16
N PHE A 119 2.75 -6.90 -1.15
CA PHE A 119 2.21 -7.87 -2.10
C PHE A 119 3.24 -8.27 -3.14
N TYR A 120 3.33 -9.57 -3.40
CA TYR A 120 4.19 -10.15 -4.44
C TYR A 120 3.32 -10.75 -5.53
N ASN A 121 3.63 -10.46 -6.79
CA ASN A 121 3.07 -11.13 -7.97
C ASN A 121 1.56 -11.41 -7.89
N VAL A 122 0.79 -10.39 -7.50
CA VAL A 122 -0.67 -10.51 -7.32
C VAL A 122 -1.30 -11.01 -8.62
N SER A 123 -2.22 -11.97 -8.52
CA SER A 123 -2.89 -12.55 -9.69
C SER A 123 -3.67 -11.50 -10.48
N GLN A 124 -3.52 -11.49 -11.80
CA GLN A 124 -4.17 -10.54 -12.71
C GLN A 124 -5.70 -10.60 -12.66
N ASP A 125 -6.25 -11.75 -12.27
CA ASP A 125 -7.69 -11.97 -12.14
C ASP A 125 -8.28 -11.39 -10.84
N SER A 126 -7.42 -10.96 -9.90
CA SER A 126 -7.87 -10.41 -8.62
C SER A 126 -8.25 -8.93 -8.74
N GLU A 127 -9.23 -8.51 -7.94
CA GLU A 127 -9.59 -7.09 -7.82
C GLU A 127 -8.41 -6.23 -7.32
N GLY A 128 -7.61 -6.79 -6.39
CA GLY A 128 -6.40 -6.16 -5.88
C GLY A 128 -5.38 -5.82 -6.97
N TYR A 129 -5.22 -6.70 -7.96
CA TYR A 129 -4.28 -6.45 -9.05
C TYR A 129 -4.63 -5.19 -9.84
N LYS A 130 -5.91 -4.95 -10.16
CA LYS A 130 -6.32 -3.80 -10.98
C LYS A 130 -5.90 -2.46 -10.38
N GLN A 131 -6.06 -2.29 -9.06
CA GLN A 131 -5.61 -1.07 -8.39
C GLN A 131 -4.09 -0.97 -8.27
N LEU A 132 -3.40 -2.08 -8.04
CA LEU A 132 -1.94 -2.13 -7.95
C LEU A 132 -1.29 -1.86 -9.31
N GLU A 133 -1.84 -2.38 -10.40
CA GLU A 133 -1.42 -2.09 -11.76
C GLU A 133 -1.61 -0.61 -12.10
N LYS A 134 -2.75 -0.02 -11.72
CA LYS A 134 -2.97 1.42 -11.86
C LYS A 134 -1.95 2.24 -11.06
N LEU A 135 -1.63 1.82 -9.83
CA LEU A 135 -0.60 2.45 -9.00
C LEU A 135 0.78 2.38 -9.67
N LYS A 136 1.20 1.20 -10.15
CA LYS A 136 2.45 1.01 -10.91
C LYS A 136 2.51 1.97 -12.09
N ASN A 137 1.49 1.96 -12.95
CA ASN A 137 1.45 2.79 -14.14
C ASN A 137 1.52 4.28 -13.78
N ASN A 138 0.86 4.71 -12.71
CA ASN A 138 0.94 6.09 -12.24
C ASN A 138 2.35 6.44 -11.73
N LEU A 139 3.01 5.56 -10.96
CA LEU A 139 4.38 5.76 -10.49
C LEU A 139 5.36 5.87 -11.67
N GLU A 140 5.29 4.94 -12.62
CA GLU A 140 6.16 4.92 -13.80
C GLU A 140 5.97 6.18 -14.68
N ASN A 141 4.73 6.63 -14.85
CA ASN A 141 4.42 7.84 -15.62
C ASN A 141 4.90 9.15 -14.95
N LEU A 142 5.20 9.14 -13.65
CA LEU A 142 5.79 10.29 -12.98
C LEU A 142 7.31 10.35 -13.21
N LEU A 143 7.99 9.23 -13.48
CA LEU A 143 9.46 9.24 -13.59
C LEU A 143 10.00 10.28 -14.59
N PRO A 144 9.48 10.40 -15.83
CA PRO A 144 9.99 11.38 -16.79
C PRO A 144 9.75 12.84 -16.39
N GLN A 145 8.81 13.09 -15.46
CA GLN A 145 8.48 14.44 -14.99
C GLN A 145 9.41 14.91 -13.88
N TYR A 146 10.13 13.98 -13.23
CA TYR A 146 11.01 14.24 -12.09
C TYR A 146 12.48 13.80 -12.33
N LYS A 147 12.79 13.19 -13.49
CA LYS A 147 14.15 12.81 -13.92
C LYS A 147 15.02 14.03 -14.20
#